data_AF-A0A3Q0IV18-F1
#
_entry.id   AF-A0A3Q0IV18-F1
#
_cell.length_a   1.000
_cell.length_b   1.000
_cell.length_c   1.000
_cell.angle_alpha   90.00
_cell.angle_beta   90.00
_cell.angle_gamma   90.00
#
_symmetry.space_group_name_H-M   'P 1'
#
loop_
_entity.id
_entity.type
_entity.pdbx_description
1 polymer ?
#
loop_
_entity_poly.entity_id
_entity_poly.type
_entity_poly.pdbx_seq_one_letter_code
_entity_poly.pdbx_strand_id
1 'polypeptide(L)'
;MDIIIRRTVKAIVGLPTHTITSMLYAPRNVRGLGILNCKWELYLQHYSIASKLSSVNDEILHISFDCNAEMKTCVDHLKVEGTNSRELRSALRTKSFEEWSKGSYQGIGVKHFADHKQANAFITNKNSLSSSEWVAAIKLSVNYANLAGVPGVQSSSNNSNLCRRCFREKETLPHVLGSCCYNEQLVTSRHHKIKRRIIELLKEKQVECYEEVSCVDSNGSRRFCDIVAFPKNDKKAYHYVDI
;
A
#
# COMPACT_ATOMS: atom_id res chain seq x y z
N MET A 1 1.17 -18.13 -17.99
CA MET A 1 0.81 -16.72 -18.21
C MET A 1 1.00 -15.85 -16.97
N ASP A 2 0.31 -16.12 -15.85
CA ASP A 2 0.36 -15.29 -14.64
C ASP A 2 1.77 -15.08 -14.03
N ILE A 3 2.64 -16.10 -14.05
CA ILE A 3 4.07 -15.97 -13.64
C ILE A 3 4.80 -14.91 -14.47
N ILE A 4 4.54 -14.86 -15.78
CA ILE A 4 5.19 -13.93 -16.71
C ILE A 4 4.75 -12.51 -16.37
N ILE A 5 3.43 -12.27 -16.22
CA ILE A 5 2.88 -10.97 -15.83
C ILE A 5 3.55 -10.45 -14.55
N ARG A 6 3.64 -11.30 -13.52
CA ARG A 6 4.30 -10.92 -12.26
C ARG A 6 5.77 -10.55 -12.44
N ARG A 7 6.52 -11.34 -13.20
CA ARG A 7 7.95 -11.09 -13.45
C ARG A 7 8.14 -9.78 -14.23
N THR A 8 7.33 -9.56 -15.26
CA THR A 8 7.36 -8.33 -16.06
C THR A 8 7.03 -7.10 -15.21
N VAL A 9 5.98 -7.14 -14.40
CA VAL A 9 5.64 -6.02 -13.51
C VAL A 9 6.76 -5.74 -12.52
N LYS A 10 7.31 -6.79 -11.88
CA LYS A 10 8.45 -6.64 -10.98
C LYS A 10 9.65 -6.03 -11.68
N ALA A 11 9.94 -6.43 -12.92
CA ALA A 11 11.02 -5.85 -13.71
C ALA A 11 10.78 -4.37 -14.04
N ILE A 12 9.57 -3.99 -14.46
CA ILE A 12 9.19 -2.60 -14.76
C ILE A 12 9.36 -1.70 -13.53
N VAL A 13 8.92 -2.16 -12.37
CA VAL A 13 9.09 -1.42 -11.11
C VAL A 13 10.53 -1.51 -10.60
N GLY A 14 11.30 -2.53 -10.99
CA GLY A 14 12.62 -2.82 -10.44
C GLY A 14 12.54 -3.40 -9.02
N LEU A 15 11.58 -4.29 -8.79
CA LEU A 15 11.45 -5.11 -7.59
C LEU A 15 12.16 -6.46 -7.78
N PRO A 16 12.79 -7.02 -6.74
CA PRO A 16 13.36 -8.36 -6.78
C PRO A 16 12.32 -9.45 -7.05
N THR A 17 12.79 -10.59 -7.54
CA THR A 17 11.95 -11.75 -7.85
C THR A 17 11.27 -12.32 -6.60
N HIS A 18 11.94 -12.31 -5.44
CA HIS A 18 11.43 -12.80 -4.16
C HIS A 18 10.45 -11.86 -3.46
N THR A 19 10.21 -10.64 -3.99
CA THR A 19 9.22 -9.73 -3.41
C THR A 19 7.83 -10.37 -3.35
N ILE A 20 7.11 -10.11 -2.28
CA ILE A 20 5.78 -10.62 -2.04
C ILE A 20 4.84 -10.31 -3.20
N THR A 21 4.15 -11.33 -3.66
CA THR A 21 3.33 -11.27 -4.86
C THR A 21 1.93 -10.74 -4.57
N SER A 22 1.43 -10.93 -3.34
CA SER A 22 0.07 -10.55 -2.96
C SER A 22 -0.19 -9.03 -3.08
N MET A 23 0.84 -8.19 -2.88
CA MET A 23 0.79 -6.75 -3.15
C MET A 23 0.42 -6.42 -4.60
N LEU A 24 0.83 -7.24 -5.57
CA LEU A 24 0.52 -7.02 -6.99
C LEU A 24 -0.99 -7.10 -7.24
N TYR A 25 -1.68 -7.98 -6.53
CA TYR A 25 -3.10 -8.27 -6.70
C TYR A 25 -3.99 -7.44 -5.76
N ALA A 26 -3.44 -7.01 -4.62
CA ALA A 26 -4.15 -6.23 -3.61
C ALA A 26 -4.82 -4.97 -4.22
N PRO A 27 -5.91 -4.46 -3.60
CA PRO A 27 -6.64 -3.32 -4.13
C PRO A 27 -5.79 -2.04 -4.18
N ARG A 28 -6.06 -1.19 -5.18
CA ARG A 28 -5.34 0.08 -5.37
C ARG A 28 -5.57 1.10 -4.27
N ASN A 29 -6.74 1.07 -3.64
CA ASN A 29 -7.08 1.94 -2.52
C ASN A 29 -6.34 1.59 -1.23
N VAL A 30 -5.54 0.51 -1.19
CA VAL A 30 -4.65 0.12 -0.08
C VAL A 30 -3.21 -0.11 -0.55
N ARG A 31 -2.77 0.67 -1.55
CA ARG A 31 -1.41 0.62 -2.14
C ARG A 31 -1.03 -0.65 -2.90
N GLY A 32 -1.96 -1.56 -3.13
CA GLY A 32 -1.76 -2.64 -4.08
C GLY A 32 -1.76 -2.15 -5.53
N LEU A 33 -1.18 -2.90 -6.46
CA LEU A 33 -1.20 -2.52 -7.89
C LEU A 33 -2.51 -2.91 -8.59
N GLY A 34 -3.24 -3.85 -7.98
CA GLY A 34 -4.52 -4.31 -8.46
C GLY A 34 -4.48 -5.01 -9.82
N ILE A 35 -3.37 -5.68 -10.11
CA ILE A 35 -3.13 -6.43 -11.35
C ILE A 35 -4.06 -7.65 -11.41
N LEU A 36 -4.39 -8.04 -12.63
CA LEU A 36 -5.12 -9.26 -12.96
C LEU A 36 -4.34 -10.49 -12.45
N ASN A 37 -5.03 -11.41 -11.79
CA ASN A 37 -4.52 -12.75 -11.53
C ASN A 37 -5.23 -13.72 -12.49
N CYS A 38 -4.51 -14.28 -13.47
CA CYS A 38 -5.15 -15.12 -14.49
C CYS A 38 -5.80 -16.38 -13.89
N LYS A 39 -5.31 -16.89 -12.76
CA LYS A 39 -5.91 -18.05 -12.10
C LYS A 39 -7.29 -17.71 -11.55
N TRP A 40 -7.45 -16.51 -10.98
CA TRP A 40 -8.74 -16.06 -10.47
C TRP A 40 -9.71 -15.75 -11.61
N GLU A 41 -9.22 -15.04 -12.63
CA GLU A 41 -10.10 -14.60 -13.72
C GLU A 41 -10.68 -15.76 -14.52
N LEU A 42 -10.00 -16.90 -14.62
CA LEU A 42 -10.57 -18.12 -15.19
C LEU A 42 -11.92 -18.48 -14.53
N TYR A 43 -11.93 -18.66 -13.21
CA TYR A 43 -13.14 -19.03 -12.47
C TYR A 43 -14.14 -17.88 -12.37
N LEU A 44 -13.69 -16.63 -12.28
CA LEU A 44 -14.59 -15.47 -12.25
C LEU A 44 -15.33 -15.29 -13.58
N GLN A 45 -14.68 -15.60 -14.71
CA GLN A 45 -15.31 -15.58 -16.03
C GLN A 45 -16.32 -16.72 -16.17
N HIS A 46 -15.94 -17.95 -15.79
CA HIS A 46 -16.84 -19.09 -15.78
C HIS A 46 -18.09 -18.83 -14.92
N TYR A 47 -17.89 -18.34 -13.70
CA TYR A 47 -18.98 -17.92 -12.82
C TYR A 47 -19.87 -16.86 -13.48
N SER A 48 -19.28 -15.84 -14.11
CA SER A 48 -20.05 -14.78 -14.77
C SER A 48 -20.81 -15.27 -16.01
N ILE A 49 -20.29 -16.27 -16.72
CA ILE A 49 -20.96 -16.89 -17.87
C ILE A 49 -22.11 -17.75 -17.36
N ALA A 50 -21.86 -18.66 -16.42
CA ALA A 50 -22.88 -19.52 -15.82
C ALA A 50 -24.02 -18.71 -15.17
N SER A 51 -23.69 -17.62 -14.46
CA SER A 51 -24.68 -16.71 -13.88
C SER A 51 -25.51 -15.95 -14.93
N LYS A 52 -24.97 -15.72 -16.13
CA LYS A 52 -25.75 -15.13 -17.23
C LYS A 52 -26.62 -16.18 -17.90
N LEU A 53 -26.05 -17.36 -18.16
CA LEU A 53 -26.75 -18.50 -18.75
C LEU A 53 -27.93 -18.95 -17.90
N SER A 54 -27.79 -18.93 -16.56
CA SER A 54 -28.89 -19.26 -15.64
C SER A 54 -30.10 -18.32 -15.76
N SER A 55 -29.91 -17.08 -16.26
CA SER A 55 -30.98 -16.11 -16.47
C SER A 55 -31.64 -16.20 -17.85
N VAL A 56 -31.08 -16.99 -18.77
CA VAL A 56 -31.63 -17.17 -20.13
C VAL A 56 -32.80 -18.15 -20.07
N ASN A 57 -33.91 -17.80 -20.72
CA ASN A 57 -35.08 -18.67 -20.80
C ASN A 57 -34.93 -19.67 -21.97
N ASP A 58 -34.08 -20.68 -21.81
CA ASP A 58 -33.84 -21.75 -22.78
C ASP A 58 -33.78 -23.11 -22.06
N GLU A 59 -34.80 -23.93 -22.26
CA GLU A 59 -34.91 -25.24 -21.59
C GLU A 59 -33.85 -26.25 -22.06
N ILE A 60 -33.44 -26.21 -23.34
CA ILE A 60 -32.45 -27.14 -23.89
C ILE A 60 -31.09 -26.85 -23.26
N LEU A 61 -30.75 -25.56 -23.11
CA LEU A 61 -29.55 -25.12 -22.42
C LEU A 61 -29.49 -25.67 -20.99
N HIS A 62 -30.56 -25.50 -20.20
CA HIS A 62 -30.59 -25.93 -18.80
C HIS A 62 -30.60 -27.45 -18.61
N ILE A 63 -31.09 -28.21 -19.59
CA ILE A 63 -30.96 -29.67 -19.60
C ILE A 63 -29.50 -30.09 -19.88
N SER A 64 -28.83 -29.39 -20.79
CA SER A 64 -27.47 -29.73 -21.22
C SER A 64 -26.36 -29.23 -20.27
N PHE A 65 -26.62 -28.17 -19.51
CA PHE A 65 -25.61 -27.49 -18.71
C PHE A 65 -26.15 -27.01 -17.35
N ASP A 66 -25.62 -27.60 -16.27
CA ASP A 66 -25.96 -27.20 -14.90
C ASP A 66 -25.18 -25.94 -14.48
N CYS A 67 -25.81 -24.78 -14.71
CA CYS A 67 -25.25 -23.48 -14.34
C CYS A 67 -24.97 -23.36 -12.83
N ASN A 68 -25.81 -23.97 -11.98
CA ASN A 68 -25.68 -23.85 -10.53
C ASN A 68 -24.50 -24.67 -10.01
N ALA A 69 -24.32 -25.88 -10.54
CA ALA A 69 -23.15 -26.70 -10.23
C ALA A 69 -21.84 -26.01 -10.65
N GLU A 70 -21.76 -25.45 -11.87
CA GLU A 70 -20.56 -24.73 -12.34
C GLU A 70 -20.25 -23.50 -11.45
N MET A 71 -21.28 -22.71 -11.10
CA MET A 71 -21.12 -21.57 -10.19
C MET A 71 -20.58 -22.00 -8.84
N LYS A 72 -21.09 -23.10 -8.27
CA LYS A 72 -20.62 -23.65 -7.00
C LYS A 72 -19.17 -24.11 -7.08
N THR A 73 -18.82 -24.89 -8.11
CA THR A 73 -17.45 -25.33 -8.36
C THR A 73 -16.48 -24.16 -8.47
N CYS A 74 -16.87 -23.08 -9.16
CA CYS A 74 -16.05 -21.87 -9.25
C CYS A 74 -15.82 -21.23 -7.88
N VAL A 75 -16.85 -21.08 -7.05
CA VAL A 75 -16.74 -20.51 -5.70
C VAL A 75 -15.85 -21.37 -4.81
N ASP A 76 -16.02 -22.70 -4.86
CA ASP A 76 -15.22 -23.66 -4.11
C ASP A 76 -13.72 -23.57 -4.47
N HIS A 77 -13.41 -23.39 -5.77
CA HIS A 77 -12.03 -23.17 -6.23
C HIS A 77 -11.45 -21.83 -5.77
N LEU A 78 -12.25 -20.76 -5.78
CA LEU A 78 -11.82 -19.42 -5.40
C LEU A 78 -11.63 -19.28 -3.88
N LYS A 79 -12.33 -20.09 -3.07
CA LYS A 79 -12.26 -20.09 -1.60
C LYS A 79 -12.51 -18.69 -1.01
N VAL A 80 -13.53 -18.02 -1.53
CA VAL A 80 -14.04 -16.73 -1.08
C VAL A 80 -15.56 -16.71 -1.21
N GLU A 81 -16.21 -15.86 -0.43
CA GLU A 81 -17.65 -15.67 -0.46
C GLU A 81 -18.02 -14.50 -1.39
N GLY A 82 -19.18 -14.59 -2.03
CA GLY A 82 -19.74 -13.54 -2.88
C GLY A 82 -20.94 -14.00 -3.69
N THR A 83 -21.84 -13.06 -4.01
CA THR A 83 -23.08 -13.33 -4.78
C THR A 83 -22.93 -13.08 -6.27
N ASN A 84 -21.86 -12.38 -6.67
CA ASN A 84 -21.57 -12.05 -8.05
C ASN A 84 -20.05 -11.99 -8.30
N SER A 85 -19.65 -12.03 -9.57
CA SER A 85 -18.23 -12.03 -9.97
C SER A 85 -17.46 -10.78 -9.51
N ARG A 86 -18.15 -9.65 -9.30
CA ARG A 86 -17.54 -8.42 -8.79
C ARG A 86 -17.20 -8.55 -7.30
N GLU A 87 -18.12 -9.08 -6.50
CA GLU A 87 -17.91 -9.36 -5.07
C GLU A 87 -16.82 -10.40 -4.86
N LEU A 88 -16.87 -11.52 -5.60
CA LEU A 88 -15.84 -12.57 -5.55
C LEU A 88 -14.46 -11.99 -5.85
N ARG A 89 -14.34 -11.15 -6.90
CA ARG A 89 -13.09 -10.46 -7.23
C ARG A 89 -12.64 -9.51 -6.12
N SER A 90 -13.56 -8.77 -5.53
CA SER A 90 -13.26 -7.88 -4.41
C SER A 90 -12.71 -8.66 -3.21
N ALA A 91 -13.36 -9.77 -2.84
CA ALA A 91 -12.94 -10.64 -1.76
C ALA A 91 -11.54 -11.24 -1.98
N LEU A 92 -11.23 -11.71 -3.20
CA LEU A 92 -9.90 -12.21 -3.55
C LEU A 92 -8.81 -11.14 -3.40
N ARG A 93 -9.11 -9.89 -3.78
CA ARG A 93 -8.18 -8.78 -3.62
C ARG A 93 -7.98 -8.45 -2.14
N THR A 94 -9.04 -8.42 -1.33
CA THR A 94 -8.95 -8.24 0.12
C THR A 94 -8.10 -9.33 0.77
N LYS A 95 -8.30 -10.59 0.39
CA LYS A 95 -7.49 -11.71 0.86
C LYS A 95 -6.00 -11.55 0.52
N SER A 96 -5.67 -11.07 -0.68
CA SER A 96 -4.29 -10.72 -1.03
C SER A 96 -3.72 -9.58 -0.20
N PHE A 97 -4.51 -8.58 0.17
CA PHE A 97 -4.06 -7.54 1.09
C PHE A 97 -3.75 -8.11 2.49
N GLU A 98 -4.58 -9.01 3.00
CA GLU A 98 -4.33 -9.70 4.28
C GLU A 98 -3.10 -10.60 4.23
N GLU A 99 -2.89 -11.33 3.14
CA GLU A 99 -1.66 -12.12 2.94
C GLU A 99 -0.42 -11.22 2.89
N TRP A 100 -0.54 -10.04 2.26
CA TRP A 100 0.53 -9.06 2.23
C TRP A 100 0.86 -8.52 3.63
N SER A 101 -0.17 -8.15 4.41
CA SER A 101 0.02 -7.58 5.75
C SER A 101 0.62 -8.56 6.76
N LYS A 102 0.47 -9.87 6.53
CA LYS A 102 1.12 -10.93 7.32
C LYS A 102 2.62 -11.10 7.03
N GLY A 103 3.14 -10.47 5.98
CA GLY A 103 4.56 -10.57 5.62
C GLY A 103 5.48 -9.99 6.71
N SER A 104 6.43 -10.79 7.19
CA SER A 104 7.30 -10.41 8.32
C SER A 104 8.11 -9.14 8.11
N TYR A 105 8.54 -8.85 6.87
CA TYR A 105 9.31 -7.66 6.52
C TYR A 105 8.52 -6.73 5.58
N GLN A 106 8.09 -7.26 4.45
CA GLN A 106 7.38 -6.49 3.42
C GLN A 106 5.93 -6.18 3.76
N GLY A 107 5.39 -6.78 4.84
CA GLY A 107 4.07 -6.51 5.39
C GLY A 107 4.06 -5.50 6.55
N ILE A 108 5.23 -5.10 7.06
CA ILE A 108 5.33 -4.15 8.17
C ILE A 108 4.71 -2.82 7.75
N GLY A 109 3.72 -2.36 8.52
CA GLY A 109 3.02 -1.10 8.30
C GLY A 109 1.92 -1.14 7.23
N VAL A 110 1.80 -2.22 6.45
CA VAL A 110 0.81 -2.33 5.36
C VAL A 110 -0.63 -2.21 5.85
N LYS A 111 -0.91 -2.71 7.06
CA LYS A 111 -2.23 -2.59 7.70
C LYS A 111 -2.71 -1.14 7.79
N HIS A 112 -1.80 -0.18 7.97
CA HIS A 112 -2.12 1.25 8.09
C HIS A 112 -2.54 1.88 6.77
N PHE A 113 -2.29 1.22 5.62
CA PHE A 113 -2.78 1.72 4.34
C PHE A 113 -4.30 1.69 4.25
N ALA A 114 -4.97 0.85 5.05
CA ALA A 114 -6.42 0.79 5.11
C ALA A 114 -7.04 1.97 5.90
N ASP A 115 -6.30 2.53 6.87
CA ASP A 115 -6.78 3.58 7.77
C ASP A 115 -7.11 4.87 7.00
N HIS A 116 -6.25 5.24 6.04
CA HIS A 116 -6.40 6.45 5.25
C HIS A 116 -6.30 6.21 3.73
N LYS A 117 -7.40 5.73 3.14
CA LYS A 117 -7.47 5.36 1.71
C LYS A 117 -7.18 6.50 0.73
N GLN A 118 -7.49 7.75 1.10
CA GLN A 118 -7.24 8.91 0.24
C GLN A 118 -5.74 9.15 0.00
N ALA A 119 -4.88 8.79 0.96
CA ALA A 119 -3.43 8.91 0.83
C ALA A 119 -2.85 7.93 -0.21
N ASN A 120 -3.63 6.97 -0.68
CA ASN A 120 -3.20 5.95 -1.64
C ASN A 120 -3.53 6.34 -3.09
N ALA A 121 -4.11 7.54 -3.31
CA ALA A 121 -4.50 8.00 -4.64
C ALA A 121 -3.33 8.08 -5.65
N PHE A 122 -2.10 8.24 -5.18
CA PHE A 122 -0.88 8.30 -6.02
C PHE A 122 -0.63 7.00 -6.81
N ILE A 123 -1.24 5.88 -6.39
CA ILE A 123 -1.12 4.60 -7.10
C ILE A 123 -1.77 4.69 -8.49
N THR A 124 -2.92 5.34 -8.59
CA THR A 124 -3.67 5.50 -9.83
C THR A 124 -3.45 6.84 -10.50
N ASN A 125 -3.27 7.89 -9.71
CA ASN A 125 -3.10 9.25 -10.21
C ASN A 125 -1.63 9.66 -10.10
N LYS A 126 -0.96 9.78 -11.26
CA LYS A 126 0.45 10.16 -11.34
C LYS A 126 0.68 11.67 -11.36
N ASN A 127 -0.37 12.50 -11.31
CA ASN A 127 -0.24 13.94 -11.53
C ASN A 127 0.67 14.65 -10.51
N SER A 128 0.94 14.01 -9.36
CA SER A 128 1.80 14.56 -8.31
C SER A 128 3.22 13.98 -8.26
N LEU A 129 3.56 12.94 -9.05
CA LEU A 129 4.86 12.27 -8.99
C LEU A 129 5.37 11.98 -10.40
N SER A 130 6.66 12.25 -10.64
CA SER A 130 7.35 11.75 -11.83
C SER A 130 7.38 10.21 -11.86
N SER A 131 7.67 9.63 -13.02
CA SER A 131 7.75 8.17 -13.18
C SER A 131 8.74 7.50 -12.22
N SER A 132 9.90 8.13 -11.96
CA SER A 132 10.91 7.62 -11.04
C SER A 132 10.47 7.72 -9.59
N GLU A 133 9.85 8.84 -9.19
CA GLU A 133 9.29 9.03 -7.85
C GLU A 133 8.14 8.06 -7.58
N TRP A 134 7.28 7.84 -8.57
CA TRP A 134 6.21 6.86 -8.48
C TRP A 134 6.78 5.45 -8.26
N VAL A 135 7.79 5.05 -9.04
CA VAL A 135 8.47 3.76 -8.84
C VAL A 135 9.10 3.66 -7.44
N ALA A 136 9.76 4.72 -6.97
CA ALA A 136 10.33 4.75 -5.63
C ALA A 136 9.24 4.61 -4.55
N ALA A 137 8.11 5.30 -4.68
CA ALA A 137 6.98 5.19 -3.76
C ALA A 137 6.39 3.76 -3.72
N ILE A 138 6.30 3.09 -4.87
CA ILE A 138 5.87 1.68 -4.93
C ILE A 138 6.87 0.76 -4.21
N LYS A 139 8.18 0.95 -4.44
CA LYS A 139 9.22 0.17 -3.74
C LYS A 139 9.17 0.36 -2.23
N LEU A 140 9.05 1.60 -1.77
CA LEU A 140 8.93 1.93 -0.35
C LEU A 140 7.66 1.36 0.27
N SER A 141 6.56 1.27 -0.48
CA SER A 141 5.30 0.68 0.02
C SER A 141 5.41 -0.80 0.39
N VAL A 142 6.35 -1.54 -0.21
CA VAL A 142 6.65 -2.95 0.13
C VAL A 142 7.89 -3.09 1.02
N ASN A 143 8.31 -2.02 1.69
CA ASN A 143 9.55 -1.94 2.45
C ASN A 143 10.80 -2.38 1.65
N TYR A 144 10.83 -2.09 0.36
CA TYR A 144 11.97 -2.43 -0.49
C TYR A 144 12.82 -1.20 -0.80
N ALA A 145 14.13 -1.35 -0.58
CA ALA A 145 15.17 -0.50 -1.13
C ALA A 145 16.45 -1.35 -1.30
N ASN A 146 17.39 -0.87 -2.10
CA ASN A 146 18.69 -1.53 -2.29
C ASN A 146 19.60 -1.25 -1.08
N LEU A 147 19.25 -1.82 0.08
CA LEU A 147 19.97 -1.70 1.35
C LEU A 147 20.50 -3.06 1.81
N ALA A 148 21.69 -3.09 2.42
CA ALA A 148 22.38 -4.30 2.83
C ALA A 148 21.62 -5.12 3.89
N GLY A 149 20.79 -4.45 4.70
CA GLY A 149 19.94 -5.09 5.70
C GLY A 149 18.59 -5.58 5.17
N VAL A 150 18.23 -5.29 3.92
CA VAL A 150 16.96 -5.75 3.32
C VAL A 150 17.10 -7.22 2.88
N PRO A 151 16.18 -8.11 3.29
CA PRO A 151 16.23 -9.51 2.90
C PRO A 151 16.27 -9.71 1.37
N GLY A 152 17.22 -10.54 0.91
CA GLY A 152 17.41 -10.91 -0.50
C GLY A 152 18.03 -9.83 -1.39
N VAL A 153 18.55 -8.74 -0.82
CA VAL A 153 19.37 -7.75 -1.55
C VAL A 153 20.86 -8.09 -1.50
N GLN A 154 21.30 -8.92 -0.56
CA GLN A 154 22.70 -9.18 -0.30
C GLN A 154 23.40 -9.79 -1.51
N SER A 155 24.34 -9.03 -2.05
CA SER A 155 25.35 -9.51 -2.99
C SER A 155 26.39 -10.29 -2.20
N SER A 156 26.81 -11.43 -2.74
CA SER A 156 27.73 -12.42 -2.16
C SER A 156 29.13 -11.92 -1.78
N SER A 157 29.38 -10.61 -1.88
CA SER A 157 30.70 -9.98 -1.83
C SER A 157 30.97 -9.14 -0.58
N ASN A 158 29.97 -8.83 0.26
CA ASN A 158 30.18 -8.17 1.56
C ASN A 158 29.09 -8.58 2.56
N ASN A 159 29.42 -9.51 3.46
CA ASN A 159 28.50 -10.13 4.44
C ASN A 159 28.02 -9.19 5.58
N SER A 160 28.28 -7.90 5.50
CA SER A 160 27.84 -6.97 6.55
C SER A 160 26.44 -6.45 6.27
N ASN A 161 25.55 -6.66 7.23
CA ASN A 161 24.19 -6.09 7.20
C ASN A 161 24.16 -4.66 7.76
N LEU A 162 25.32 -4.14 8.18
CA LEU A 162 25.43 -2.82 8.80
C LEU A 162 25.24 -1.71 7.77
N CYS A 163 24.78 -0.58 8.24
CA CYS A 163 24.65 0.64 7.46
C CYS A 163 25.98 1.03 6.83
N ARG A 164 25.98 1.23 5.51
CA ARG A 164 27.17 1.63 4.75
C ARG A 164 27.65 3.05 5.06
N ARG A 165 26.88 3.81 5.85
CA ARG A 165 27.17 5.19 6.26
C ARG A 165 27.61 5.27 7.72
N CYS A 166 26.79 4.80 8.65
CA CYS A 166 27.10 4.93 10.08
C CYS A 166 27.85 3.73 10.65
N PHE A 167 27.84 2.56 9.97
CA PHE A 167 28.48 1.31 10.40
C PHE A 167 28.04 0.79 11.79
N ARG A 168 26.91 1.25 12.34
CA ARG A 168 26.44 0.91 13.71
C ARG A 168 25.25 -0.03 13.73
N GLU A 169 24.21 0.29 12.97
CA GLU A 169 22.94 -0.46 12.95
C GLU A 169 22.73 -1.17 11.62
N LYS A 170 21.77 -2.08 11.58
CA LYS A 170 21.38 -2.79 10.36
C LYS A 170 20.83 -1.82 9.31
N GLU A 171 21.32 -1.89 8.07
CA GLU A 171 20.91 -1.00 6.98
C GLU A 171 19.49 -1.33 6.48
N THR A 172 18.50 -0.84 7.20
CA THR A 172 17.08 -1.00 6.88
C THR A 172 16.46 0.35 6.53
N LEU A 173 15.26 0.34 5.94
CA LEU A 173 14.53 1.57 5.65
C LEU A 173 14.29 2.44 6.90
N PRO A 174 13.78 1.89 8.04
CA PRO A 174 13.62 2.68 9.26
C PRO A 174 14.93 3.31 9.73
N HIS A 175 16.04 2.58 9.62
CA HIS A 175 17.34 3.11 9.97
C HIS A 175 17.76 4.27 9.04
N VAL A 176 17.83 4.02 7.73
CA VAL A 176 18.36 4.99 6.77
C VAL A 176 17.50 6.24 6.69
N LEU A 177 16.17 6.12 6.81
CA LEU A 177 15.25 7.24 6.70
C LEU A 177 14.97 7.93 8.04
N GLY A 178 15.12 7.25 9.17
CA GLY A 178 14.76 7.75 10.50
C GLY A 178 15.94 7.88 11.45
N SER A 179 16.53 6.74 11.88
CA SER A 179 17.47 6.72 13.01
C SER A 179 18.96 6.89 12.66
N CYS A 180 19.33 6.96 11.38
CA CYS A 180 20.72 7.04 10.98
C CYS A 180 21.33 8.39 11.34
N CYS A 181 22.30 8.41 12.27
CA CYS A 181 23.02 9.62 12.68
C CYS A 181 23.70 10.37 11.53
N TYR A 182 24.09 9.66 10.45
CA TYR A 182 24.65 10.30 9.27
C TYR A 182 23.61 11.14 8.51
N ASN A 183 22.35 10.72 8.52
CA ASN A 183 21.26 11.37 7.79
C ASN A 183 20.45 12.33 8.66
N GLU A 184 20.69 12.40 9.96
CA GLU A 184 19.90 13.19 10.93
C GLU A 184 19.68 14.63 10.46
N GLN A 185 20.75 15.35 10.08
CA GLN A 185 20.64 16.72 9.58
C GLN A 185 19.80 16.83 8.30
N LEU A 186 19.88 15.83 7.42
CA LEU A 186 19.08 15.80 6.18
C LEU A 186 17.62 15.50 6.47
N VAL A 187 17.33 14.63 7.43
CA VAL A 187 15.98 14.32 7.91
C VAL A 187 15.36 15.58 8.51
N THR A 188 16.06 16.23 9.45
CA THR A 188 15.62 17.49 10.07
C THR A 188 15.41 18.60 9.05
N SER A 189 16.31 18.75 8.08
CA SER A 189 16.17 19.75 7.01
C SER A 189 14.93 19.51 6.13
N ARG A 190 14.66 18.25 5.77
CA ARG A 190 13.46 17.87 5.01
C ARG A 190 12.19 18.10 5.84
N HIS A 191 12.20 17.69 7.10
CA HIS A 191 11.11 17.92 8.04
C HIS A 191 10.76 19.41 8.13
N HIS A 192 11.75 20.28 8.40
CA HIS A 192 11.55 21.74 8.42
C HIS A 192 11.06 22.31 7.09
N LYS A 193 11.46 21.73 5.96
CA LYS A 193 10.99 22.17 4.63
C LYS A 193 9.50 21.82 4.44
N ILE A 194 9.09 20.61 4.81
CA ILE A 194 7.68 20.16 4.72
C ILE A 194 6.81 20.97 5.68
N LYS A 195 7.24 21.09 6.95
CA LYS A 195 6.56 21.88 7.98
C LYS A 195 6.29 23.31 7.49
N ARG A 196 7.31 24.02 6.99
CA ARG A 196 7.15 25.37 6.41
C ARG A 196 6.16 25.40 5.26
N ARG A 197 6.22 24.43 4.35
CA ARG A 197 5.31 24.39 3.20
C ARG A 197 3.85 24.18 3.62
N ILE A 198 3.61 23.34 4.63
CA ILE A 198 2.26 23.14 5.19
C ILE A 198 1.76 24.44 5.81
N ILE A 199 2.60 25.14 6.57
CA ILE A 199 2.24 26.42 7.20
C ILE A 199 1.90 27.48 6.15
N GLU A 200 2.66 27.59 5.06
CA GLU A 200 2.36 28.48 3.94
C GLU A 200 0.96 28.20 3.37
N LEU A 201 0.65 26.92 3.07
CA LEU A 201 -0.66 26.52 2.54
C LEU A 201 -1.81 26.78 3.52
N LEU A 202 -1.58 26.66 4.82
CA LEU A 202 -2.58 26.96 5.84
C LEU A 202 -2.80 28.47 5.98
N LYS A 203 -1.73 29.26 5.91
CA LYS A 203 -1.80 30.73 5.90
C LYS A 203 -2.52 31.26 4.66
N GLU A 204 -2.30 30.68 3.49
CA GLU A 204 -3.05 30.98 2.26
C GLU A 204 -4.57 30.76 2.46
N LYS A 205 -4.95 29.77 3.27
CA LYS A 205 -6.34 29.48 3.67
C LYS A 205 -6.83 30.28 4.87
N GLN A 206 -6.07 31.30 5.31
CA GLN A 206 -6.38 32.14 6.47
C GLN A 206 -6.56 31.35 7.78
N VAL A 207 -5.84 30.24 7.92
CA VAL A 207 -5.80 29.43 9.14
C VAL A 207 -4.63 29.88 10.00
N GLU A 208 -4.88 30.14 11.28
CA GLU A 208 -3.85 30.52 12.23
C GLU A 208 -3.05 29.28 12.65
N CYS A 209 -1.72 29.36 12.60
CA CYS A 209 -0.84 28.22 12.82
C CYS A 209 0.18 28.53 13.91
N TYR A 210 0.37 27.58 14.82
CA TYR A 210 1.37 27.58 15.86
C TYR A 210 2.32 26.41 15.66
N GLU A 211 3.60 26.63 15.89
CA GLU A 211 4.68 25.66 15.67
C GLU A 211 5.20 25.10 16.99
N GLU A 212 5.60 23.82 17.01
CA GLU A 212 6.33 23.20 18.13
C GLU A 212 5.62 23.36 19.49
N VAL A 213 4.32 23.12 19.48
CA VAL A 213 3.46 23.37 20.65
C VAL A 213 3.35 22.10 21.49
N SER A 214 3.59 22.24 22.79
CA SER A 214 3.22 21.23 23.78
C SER A 214 1.74 21.36 24.12
N CYS A 215 0.96 20.35 23.78
CA CYS A 215 -0.47 20.28 24.08
C CYS A 215 -0.75 19.20 25.13
N VAL A 216 -1.83 19.38 25.89
CA VAL A 216 -2.35 18.34 26.78
C VAL A 216 -3.61 17.79 26.12
N ASP A 217 -3.66 16.49 25.90
CA ASP A 217 -4.85 15.84 25.35
C ASP A 217 -5.96 15.74 26.42
N SER A 218 -7.17 15.33 25.99
CA SER A 218 -8.32 15.14 26.88
C SER A 218 -8.08 14.12 28.00
N ASN A 219 -7.05 13.28 27.87
CA ASN A 219 -6.67 12.25 28.84
C ASN A 219 -5.54 12.73 29.76
N GLY A 220 -5.16 14.01 29.70
CA GLY A 220 -4.09 14.59 30.51
C GLY A 220 -2.68 14.26 30.01
N SER A 221 -2.54 13.60 28.86
CA SER A 221 -1.22 13.24 28.32
C SER A 221 -0.62 14.42 27.57
N ARG A 222 0.63 14.75 27.89
CA ARG A 222 1.41 15.76 27.15
C ARG A 222 1.83 15.20 25.80
N ARG A 223 1.50 15.92 24.74
CA ARG A 223 1.91 15.63 23.37
C ARG A 223 2.62 16.83 22.79
N PHE A 224 3.68 16.57 22.03
CA PHE A 224 4.38 17.58 21.27
C PHE A 224 3.85 17.55 19.83
N CYS A 225 3.37 18.69 19.34
CA CYS A 225 2.81 18.83 18.00
C CYS A 225 3.69 19.76 17.18
N ASP A 226 4.05 19.35 15.96
CA ASP A 226 4.88 20.17 15.08
C ASP A 226 4.11 21.39 14.59
N ILE A 227 2.82 21.22 14.27
CA ILE A 227 1.91 22.30 13.85
C ILE A 227 0.56 22.09 14.52
N VAL A 228 0.02 23.17 15.10
CA VAL A 228 -1.38 23.27 15.55
C VAL A 228 -2.05 24.38 14.78
N ALA A 229 -3.18 24.09 14.15
CA ALA A 229 -3.86 24.98 13.22
C ALA A 229 -5.31 25.25 13.66
N PHE A 230 -5.67 26.53 13.75
CA PHE A 230 -7.00 27.02 14.15
C PHE A 230 -7.66 27.78 13.00
N PRO A 231 -8.79 27.29 12.47
CA PRO A 231 -9.60 28.06 11.53
C PRO A 231 -10.16 29.31 12.22
N LYS A 232 -10.20 30.43 11.52
CA LYS A 232 -10.46 31.78 12.05
C LYS A 232 -11.79 31.95 12.84
N ASN A 233 -12.68 30.97 12.83
CA ASN A 233 -13.99 30.99 13.51
C ASN A 233 -14.40 29.62 14.09
N ASP A 234 -13.48 28.66 14.22
CA ASP A 234 -13.80 27.32 14.75
C ASP A 234 -13.01 27.04 16.03
N LYS A 235 -13.64 26.39 17.01
CA LYS A 235 -12.99 25.89 18.23
C LYS A 235 -12.23 24.59 17.99
N LYS A 236 -12.36 24.00 16.79
CA LYS A 236 -11.62 22.79 16.40
C LYS A 236 -10.20 23.13 15.97
N ALA A 237 -9.24 22.49 16.62
CA ALA A 237 -7.84 22.52 16.24
C ALA A 237 -7.48 21.29 15.40
N TYR A 238 -6.74 21.51 14.31
CA TYR A 238 -6.08 20.43 13.56
C TYR A 238 -4.62 20.38 13.99
N HIS A 239 -4.08 19.17 14.18
CA HIS A 239 -2.68 19.00 14.53
C HIS A 239 -1.96 18.15 13.48
N TYR A 240 -0.71 18.50 13.21
CA TYR A 240 0.22 17.73 12.41
C TYR A 240 1.35 17.27 13.32
N VAL A 241 1.65 15.96 13.25
CA VAL A 241 2.77 15.33 13.94
C VAL A 241 3.48 14.49 12.88
N ASP A 242 4.73 14.82 12.60
CA ASP A 242 5.64 13.98 11.85
C ASP A 242 6.21 12.93 12.82
N ILE A 243 6.07 11.65 12.49
CA ILE A 243 6.54 10.53 13.33
C ILE A 243 7.82 9.96 12.71
#